data_AF-R4UNJ4-F1
#
_entry.id   AF-R4UNJ4-F1
#
_cell.length_a   1.000
_cell.length_b   1.000
_cell.length_c   1.000
_cell.angle_alpha   90.00
_cell.angle_beta   90.00
_cell.angle_gamma   90.00
#
_symmetry.space_group_name_H-M   'P 1'
#
loop_
_entity.id
_entity.type
_entity.pdbx_description
1 polymer ?
#
loop_
_entity_poly.entity_id
_entity_poly.type
_entity_poly.pdbx_seq_one_letter_code
_entity_poly.pdbx_strand_id
1 'polypeptide(L)'
;MSYVNDDYGEGYDAYGYNGSLDYDPHSGDPHTDSDYERQSYNIPEMVKKFLTYFRNCISEGLIFEIQNLYETSFPKLTEQYFEKKPWPDESDVARLVDNDQVFLILYKELYFRHIYARVSGCPTLEQRFNSFFNYCDLFNYILNADQPVPLELPDQWLWELVDEFVYQFQSFAQFRARVQKKTPEELEKLHTQNKVWNVLCVLNVLHSLVDKSKIKRQLEVYASGGDPDSVAGDFGRHSLYKMLGYFSLVGLLRLHSLLGDYYQAIKVLENIELNKKSQYS
;
A
#
# COMPACT_ATOMS: atom_id res chain seq x y z
N MET A 1 62.80 10.27 47.80
CA MET A 1 63.88 9.34 48.20
C MET A 1 63.28 7.95 48.32
N SER A 2 64.04 6.92 47.97
CA SER A 2 63.69 5.50 48.06
C SER A 2 63.79 4.94 49.49
N TYR A 3 63.10 3.83 49.78
CA TYR A 3 63.59 2.48 50.17
C TYR A 3 62.32 1.59 50.38
N VAL A 4 62.16 0.31 49.97
CA VAL A 4 63.04 -0.88 49.80
C VAL A 4 63.36 -1.56 51.15
N ASN A 5 63.21 -2.88 51.39
CA ASN A 5 62.63 -4.02 50.61
C ASN A 5 61.42 -4.61 51.42
N ASP A 6 60.92 -5.85 51.47
CA ASP A 6 61.16 -7.25 50.97
C ASP A 6 59.77 -7.90 50.67
N ASP A 7 59.49 -9.02 49.96
CA ASP A 7 60.17 -10.28 49.51
C ASP A 7 59.78 -11.57 50.31
N TYR A 8 59.89 -12.76 49.69
CA TYR A 8 59.35 -14.11 50.03
C TYR A 8 57.80 -14.29 49.95
N GLY A 9 57.22 -15.40 49.42
CA GLY A 9 57.76 -16.54 48.65
C GLY A 9 56.77 -17.73 48.45
N GLU A 10 56.88 -18.44 47.32
CA GLU A 10 56.37 -19.81 46.97
C GLU A 10 54.84 -20.16 46.91
N GLY A 11 54.43 -20.77 45.77
CA GLY A 11 53.26 -21.68 45.62
C GLY A 11 51.85 -21.06 45.60
N TYR A 12 50.76 -21.73 45.17
CA TYR A 12 50.53 -23.10 44.66
C TYR A 12 49.40 -23.11 43.58
N ASP A 13 49.01 -24.31 43.11
CA ASP A 13 48.20 -24.60 41.92
C ASP A 13 46.80 -23.99 41.73
N ALA A 14 46.42 -24.02 40.45
CA ALA A 14 45.17 -23.63 39.83
C ALA A 14 43.86 -24.16 40.46
N TYR A 15 42.83 -23.31 40.43
CA TYR A 15 41.45 -23.72 40.12
C TYR A 15 40.84 -22.77 39.09
N GLY A 16 40.18 -23.32 38.07
CA GLY A 16 39.62 -22.54 36.96
C GLY A 16 38.25 -21.93 37.29
N TYR A 17 37.89 -20.87 36.56
CA TYR A 17 36.55 -20.30 36.56
C TYR A 17 36.01 -20.23 35.14
N ASN A 18 34.77 -20.69 34.93
CA ASN A 18 34.14 -20.67 33.61
C ASN A 18 33.82 -19.23 33.19
N GLY A 19 34.59 -18.71 32.22
CA GLY A 19 34.11 -17.63 31.35
C GLY A 19 33.25 -18.24 30.24
N SER A 20 31.94 -18.04 30.29
CA SER A 20 31.06 -18.41 29.18
C SER A 20 31.45 -17.63 27.92
N LEU A 21 31.36 -18.28 26.77
CA LEU A 21 31.63 -17.66 25.47
C LEU A 21 30.60 -16.55 25.17
N ASP A 22 31.03 -15.29 25.23
CA ASP A 22 30.34 -14.21 24.54
C ASP A 22 30.42 -14.46 23.03
N TYR A 23 29.27 -14.53 22.39
CA TYR A 23 29.14 -14.88 20.97
C TYR A 23 29.24 -13.60 20.12
N ASP A 24 30.47 -13.08 19.99
CA ASP A 24 30.74 -11.92 19.13
C ASP A 24 30.41 -12.26 17.66
N PRO A 25 29.46 -11.58 17.00
CA PRO A 25 29.04 -11.94 15.64
C PRO A 25 30.04 -11.56 14.55
N HIS A 26 31.01 -10.68 14.84
CA HIS A 26 31.78 -10.00 13.80
C HIS A 26 33.07 -10.74 13.47
N SER A 27 33.15 -11.21 12.22
CA SER A 27 34.25 -12.04 11.74
C SER A 27 35.57 -11.28 11.57
N GLY A 28 35.50 -9.94 11.51
CA GLY A 28 36.65 -9.06 11.29
C GLY A 28 37.19 -9.04 9.85
N ASP A 29 36.68 -9.92 8.96
CA ASP A 29 37.01 -9.94 7.54
C ASP A 29 35.90 -9.23 6.75
N PRO A 30 36.22 -8.12 6.04
CA PRO A 30 35.25 -7.37 5.24
C PRO A 30 34.54 -8.18 4.16
N HIS A 31 35.10 -9.31 3.72
CA HIS A 31 34.44 -10.18 2.73
C HIS A 31 33.34 -11.04 3.34
N THR A 32 33.54 -11.64 4.51
CA THR A 32 32.47 -12.39 5.19
C THR A 32 31.41 -11.49 5.79
N ASP A 33 31.76 -10.33 6.35
CA ASP A 33 30.75 -9.38 6.80
C ASP A 33 30.00 -8.77 5.59
N SER A 34 30.67 -8.48 4.45
CA SER A 34 29.99 -8.10 3.20
C SER A 34 29.11 -9.22 2.63
N ASP A 35 29.46 -10.49 2.80
CA ASP A 35 28.64 -11.62 2.34
C ASP A 35 27.56 -12.04 3.37
N TYR A 36 27.61 -11.52 4.61
CA TYR A 36 26.48 -11.48 5.53
C TYR A 36 25.52 -10.32 5.21
N GLU A 37 26.00 -9.13 4.82
CA GLU A 37 25.14 -8.07 4.26
C GLU A 37 24.57 -8.48 2.88
N ARG A 38 25.30 -9.29 2.10
CA ARG A 38 24.80 -9.96 0.89
C ARG A 38 24.16 -11.33 1.16
N GLN A 39 23.80 -11.66 2.40
CA GLN A 39 22.66 -12.56 2.64
C GLN A 39 21.37 -11.79 2.32
N SER A 40 21.29 -11.43 1.03
CA SER A 40 20.19 -10.82 0.31
C SER A 40 18.88 -11.39 0.79
N TYR A 41 17.89 -10.51 0.98
CA TYR A 41 16.52 -10.81 1.37
C TYR A 41 16.02 -12.04 0.62
N ASN A 42 16.13 -13.20 1.27
CA ASN A 42 15.99 -14.48 0.57
C ASN A 42 14.50 -14.80 0.52
N ILE A 43 13.79 -14.07 -0.36
CA ILE A 43 12.34 -14.12 -0.54
C ILE A 43 11.95 -15.60 -0.58
N PRO A 44 11.11 -16.08 0.37
CA PRO A 44 10.82 -17.49 0.47
C PRO A 44 10.33 -18.02 -0.88
N GLU A 45 10.76 -19.22 -1.26
CA GLU A 45 10.45 -19.78 -2.59
C GLU A 45 8.93 -19.88 -2.84
N MET A 46 8.16 -20.04 -1.75
CA MET A 46 6.70 -19.93 -1.71
C MET A 46 6.19 -18.54 -2.15
N VAL A 47 6.84 -17.47 -1.66
CA VAL A 47 6.50 -16.06 -1.95
C VAL A 47 6.94 -15.67 -3.36
N LYS A 48 8.11 -16.12 -3.84
CA LYS A 48 8.51 -15.93 -5.26
C LYS A 48 7.47 -16.53 -6.21
N LYS A 49 7.10 -17.80 -5.99
CA LYS A 49 6.10 -18.50 -6.79
C LYS A 49 4.73 -17.83 -6.71
N PHE A 50 4.32 -17.35 -5.54
CA PHE A 50 3.10 -16.56 -5.38
C PHE A 50 3.16 -15.27 -6.21
N LEU A 51 4.24 -14.49 -6.16
CA LEU A 51 4.37 -13.23 -6.90
C LEU A 51 4.34 -13.46 -8.43
N THR A 52 5.08 -14.44 -8.94
CA THR A 52 5.06 -14.77 -10.38
C THR A 52 3.69 -15.30 -10.83
N TYR A 53 3.03 -16.14 -10.03
CA TYR A 53 1.69 -16.64 -10.34
C TYR A 53 0.63 -15.52 -10.30
N PHE A 54 0.64 -14.70 -9.25
CA PHE A 54 -0.28 -13.56 -9.09
C PHE A 54 -0.12 -12.53 -10.21
N ARG A 55 1.11 -12.26 -10.63
CA ARG A 55 1.38 -11.44 -11.82
C ARG A 55 0.74 -12.05 -13.07
N ASN A 56 0.95 -13.34 -13.33
CA ASN A 56 0.38 -13.99 -14.51
C ASN A 56 -1.16 -14.00 -14.47
N CYS A 57 -1.78 -14.25 -13.31
CA CYS A 57 -3.23 -14.13 -13.15
C CYS A 57 -3.76 -12.72 -13.46
N ILE A 58 -3.02 -11.67 -13.09
CA ILE A 58 -3.36 -10.28 -13.42
C ILE A 58 -3.17 -10.00 -14.92
N SER A 59 -2.07 -10.48 -15.53
CA SER A 59 -1.82 -10.34 -16.98
C SER A 59 -2.82 -11.12 -17.86
N GLU A 60 -3.36 -12.24 -17.35
CA GLU A 60 -4.34 -13.10 -18.03
C GLU A 60 -5.81 -12.76 -17.71
N GLY A 61 -6.07 -11.81 -16.80
CA GLY A 61 -7.43 -11.39 -16.42
C GLY A 61 -8.21 -12.43 -15.61
N LEU A 62 -7.54 -13.31 -14.86
CA LEU A 62 -8.16 -14.43 -14.15
C LEU A 62 -8.85 -13.99 -12.84
N ILE A 63 -9.90 -13.16 -12.92
CA ILE A 63 -10.56 -12.48 -11.78
C ILE A 63 -10.76 -13.40 -10.56
N PHE A 64 -11.27 -14.62 -10.74
CA PHE A 64 -11.52 -15.57 -9.64
C PHE A 64 -10.22 -15.99 -8.92
N GLU A 65 -9.14 -16.25 -9.66
CA GLU A 65 -7.84 -16.55 -9.05
C GLU A 65 -7.22 -15.29 -8.44
N ILE A 66 -7.36 -14.11 -9.06
CA ILE A 66 -6.93 -12.84 -8.47
C ILE A 66 -7.65 -12.63 -7.11
N GLN A 67 -8.95 -12.93 -7.02
CA GLN A 67 -9.73 -12.84 -5.78
C GLN A 67 -9.25 -13.83 -4.71
N ASN A 68 -9.07 -15.11 -5.07
CA ASN A 68 -8.55 -16.15 -4.16
C ASN A 68 -7.11 -15.83 -3.69
N LEU A 69 -6.27 -15.31 -4.58
CA LEU A 69 -4.92 -14.87 -4.25
C LEU A 69 -4.94 -13.65 -3.32
N TYR A 70 -5.84 -12.69 -3.58
CA TYR A 70 -5.99 -11.47 -2.77
C TYR A 70 -6.59 -11.73 -1.37
N GLU A 71 -7.76 -12.39 -1.30
CA GLU A 71 -8.50 -12.58 -0.04
C GLU A 71 -7.94 -13.71 0.82
N THR A 72 -7.38 -14.76 0.21
CA THR A 72 -6.97 -15.98 0.94
C THR A 72 -5.46 -16.19 0.97
N SER A 73 -4.74 -15.99 -0.13
CA SER A 73 -3.32 -16.37 -0.20
C SER A 73 -2.38 -15.28 0.33
N PHE A 74 -2.62 -14.02 -0.03
CA PHE A 74 -1.83 -12.87 0.43
C PHE A 74 -1.89 -12.68 1.96
N PRO A 75 -3.05 -12.77 2.65
CA PRO A 75 -3.10 -12.70 4.11
C PRO A 75 -2.38 -13.86 4.79
N LYS A 76 -2.52 -15.10 4.28
CA LYS A 76 -1.81 -16.27 4.82
C LYS A 76 -0.29 -16.15 4.70
N LEU A 77 0.22 -15.71 3.55
CA LEU A 77 1.66 -15.47 3.36
C LEU A 77 2.15 -14.29 4.22
N THR A 78 1.32 -13.25 4.38
CA THR A 78 1.60 -12.13 5.28
C THR A 78 1.74 -12.61 6.72
N GLU A 79 0.83 -13.45 7.21
CA GLU A 79 0.89 -14.00 8.57
C GLU A 79 2.04 -15.00 8.77
N GLN A 80 2.34 -15.81 7.75
CA GLN A 80 3.40 -16.83 7.85
C GLN A 80 4.81 -16.26 7.77
N TYR A 81 5.05 -15.20 7.00
CA TYR A 81 6.40 -14.69 6.70
C TYR A 81 6.63 -13.21 7.03
N PHE A 82 5.57 -12.39 7.10
CA PHE A 82 5.67 -10.92 7.16
C PHE A 82 4.83 -10.29 8.29
N GLU A 83 4.47 -11.05 9.34
CA GLU A 83 3.60 -10.58 10.44
C GLU A 83 4.09 -9.26 11.07
N LYS A 84 5.42 -9.12 11.23
CA LYS A 84 6.11 -7.98 11.87
C LYS A 84 7.20 -7.37 10.98
N LYS A 85 7.21 -7.69 9.69
CA LYS A 85 8.19 -7.21 8.70
C LYS A 85 7.45 -6.68 7.46
N PRO A 86 7.99 -5.72 6.70
CA PRO A 86 7.44 -5.42 5.39
C PRO A 86 7.56 -6.64 4.46
N TRP A 87 6.72 -6.69 3.43
CA TRP A 87 6.95 -7.53 2.25
C TRP A 87 8.24 -7.07 1.51
N PRO A 88 8.79 -7.85 0.55
CA PRO A 88 10.02 -7.47 -0.16
C PRO A 88 9.89 -6.15 -0.93
N ASP A 89 10.99 -5.41 -1.08
CA ASP A 89 10.97 -4.12 -1.77
C ASP A 89 10.84 -4.26 -3.30
N GLU A 90 10.35 -3.18 -3.93
CA GLU A 90 10.09 -3.06 -5.37
C GLU A 90 11.24 -3.57 -6.24
N SER A 91 12.49 -3.23 -5.89
CA SER A 91 13.70 -3.60 -6.63
C SER A 91 13.94 -5.11 -6.73
N ASP A 92 13.49 -5.90 -5.75
CA ASP A 92 13.64 -7.36 -5.77
C ASP A 92 12.44 -8.04 -6.43
N VAL A 93 11.25 -7.50 -6.28
CA VAL A 93 10.06 -8.01 -6.97
C VAL A 93 10.11 -7.72 -8.47
N ALA A 94 10.62 -6.56 -8.89
CA ALA A 94 10.80 -6.21 -10.31
C ALA A 94 11.66 -7.24 -11.08
N ARG A 95 12.64 -7.85 -10.40
CA ARG A 95 13.51 -8.91 -10.95
C ARG A 95 12.81 -10.28 -11.09
N LEU A 96 11.69 -10.48 -10.41
CA LEU A 96 10.90 -11.73 -10.41
C LEU A 96 9.69 -11.69 -11.35
N VAL A 97 9.36 -10.52 -11.89
CA VAL A 97 8.14 -10.25 -12.68
C VAL A 97 8.43 -9.50 -13.99
N ASP A 98 9.66 -9.66 -14.52
CA ASP A 98 10.13 -9.06 -15.78
C ASP A 98 9.92 -7.54 -15.88
N ASN A 99 9.99 -6.85 -14.73
CA ASN A 99 9.73 -5.41 -14.57
C ASN A 99 8.33 -4.95 -15.06
N ASP A 100 7.30 -5.81 -14.95
CA ASP A 100 5.91 -5.51 -15.27
C ASP A 100 5.37 -4.33 -14.45
N GLN A 101 5.23 -3.17 -15.09
CA GLN A 101 4.89 -1.91 -14.41
C GLN A 101 3.48 -1.92 -13.81
N VAL A 102 2.51 -2.58 -14.44
CA VAL A 102 1.13 -2.63 -13.95
C VAL A 102 1.07 -3.50 -12.70
N PHE A 103 1.75 -4.66 -12.73
CA PHE A 103 1.89 -5.49 -11.54
C PHE A 103 2.64 -4.78 -10.41
N LEU A 104 3.74 -4.08 -10.70
CA LEU A 104 4.54 -3.39 -9.68
C LEU A 104 3.74 -2.28 -8.96
N ILE A 105 2.93 -1.50 -9.69
CA ILE A 105 2.05 -0.50 -9.08
C ILE A 105 1.02 -1.16 -8.14
N LEU A 106 0.40 -2.27 -8.55
CA LEU A 106 -0.56 -3.01 -7.71
C LEU A 106 0.13 -3.68 -6.51
N TYR A 107 1.34 -4.22 -6.69
CA TYR A 107 2.15 -4.80 -5.62
C TYR A 107 2.52 -3.75 -4.55
N LYS A 108 2.94 -2.56 -4.98
CA LYS A 108 3.26 -1.43 -4.09
C LYS A 108 2.04 -0.96 -3.31
N GLU A 109 0.85 -1.00 -3.92
CA GLU A 109 -0.43 -0.71 -3.24
C GLU A 109 -0.64 -1.66 -2.04
N LEU A 110 -0.49 -2.97 -2.27
CA LEU A 110 -0.57 -3.99 -1.21
C LEU A 110 0.54 -3.87 -0.16
N TYR A 111 1.78 -3.58 -0.57
CA TYR A 111 2.92 -3.33 0.32
C TYR A 111 2.65 -2.15 1.27
N PHE A 112 2.14 -1.03 0.75
CA PHE A 112 1.80 0.13 1.59
C PHE A 112 0.58 -0.15 2.48
N ARG A 113 -0.44 -0.85 1.99
CA ARG A 113 -1.60 -1.28 2.79
C ARG A 113 -1.17 -2.15 3.98
N HIS A 114 -0.25 -3.10 3.77
CA HIS A 114 0.34 -3.93 4.85
C HIS A 114 1.10 -3.08 5.87
N ILE A 115 1.90 -2.09 5.42
CA ILE A 115 2.62 -1.18 6.32
C ILE A 115 1.64 -0.36 7.18
N TYR A 116 0.56 0.17 6.59
CA TYR A 116 -0.46 0.92 7.33
C TYR A 116 -1.27 0.03 8.31
N ALA A 117 -1.45 -1.26 8.00
CA ALA A 117 -2.30 -2.17 8.77
C ALA A 117 -1.57 -2.97 9.87
N ARG A 118 -0.33 -3.42 9.66
CA ARG A 118 0.34 -4.42 10.54
C ARG A 118 1.72 -4.02 11.06
N VAL A 119 2.48 -3.17 10.35
CA VAL A 119 3.82 -2.80 10.82
C VAL A 119 3.70 -1.98 12.11
N SER A 120 4.39 -2.39 13.18
CA SER A 120 4.26 -1.82 14.53
C SER A 120 4.98 -0.49 14.68
N GLY A 121 4.53 0.52 13.92
CA GLY A 121 5.03 1.88 13.88
C GLY A 121 4.16 2.70 12.92
N CYS A 122 3.95 3.99 13.21
CA CYS A 122 3.25 4.87 12.27
C CYS A 122 4.02 4.92 10.94
N PRO A 123 3.38 4.74 9.75
CA PRO A 123 4.08 4.78 8.47
C PRO A 123 4.90 6.06 8.35
N THR A 124 6.14 5.92 7.90
CA THR A 124 7.12 7.02 7.87
C THR A 124 6.68 8.11 6.91
N LEU A 125 7.22 9.33 7.07
CA LEU A 125 6.90 10.44 6.17
C LEU A 125 7.18 10.10 4.70
N GLU A 126 8.23 9.32 4.45
CA GLU A 126 8.63 8.86 3.12
C GLU A 126 7.72 7.75 2.57
N GLN A 127 7.33 6.77 3.39
CA GLN A 127 6.32 5.77 3.00
C GLN A 127 4.97 6.43 2.66
N ARG A 128 4.57 7.47 3.40
CA ARG A 128 3.35 8.27 3.14
C ARG A 128 3.43 9.10 1.86
N PHE A 129 4.63 9.41 1.37
CA PHE A 129 4.84 10.09 0.10
C PHE A 129 4.87 9.07 -1.05
N ASN A 130 5.60 7.96 -0.88
CA ASN A 130 5.73 6.92 -1.90
C ASN A 130 4.39 6.19 -2.16
N SER A 131 3.53 6.03 -1.14
CA SER A 131 2.17 5.51 -1.33
C SER A 131 1.29 6.47 -2.14
N PHE A 132 1.38 7.78 -1.88
CA PHE A 132 0.67 8.80 -2.67
C PHE A 132 1.10 8.79 -4.13
N PHE A 133 2.41 8.75 -4.40
CA PHE A 133 2.91 8.68 -5.78
C PHE A 133 2.46 7.39 -6.47
N ASN A 134 2.47 6.25 -5.77
CA ASN A 134 1.97 4.99 -6.33
C ASN A 134 0.46 5.05 -6.68
N TYR A 135 -0.38 5.68 -5.85
CA TYR A 135 -1.77 5.95 -6.22
C TYR A 135 -1.89 6.92 -7.40
N CYS A 136 -1.05 7.96 -7.46
CA CYS A 136 -1.00 8.83 -8.64
C CYS A 136 -0.65 8.05 -9.91
N ASP A 137 0.31 7.14 -9.87
CA ASP A 137 0.70 6.32 -11.02
C ASP A 137 -0.42 5.35 -11.44
N LEU A 138 -1.06 4.69 -10.47
CA LEU A 138 -2.22 3.81 -10.69
C LEU A 138 -3.41 4.55 -11.33
N PHE A 139 -3.77 5.71 -10.78
CA PHE A 139 -4.88 6.50 -11.32
C PHE A 139 -4.50 7.17 -12.64
N ASN A 140 -3.23 7.58 -12.86
CA ASN A 140 -2.76 8.07 -14.16
C ASN A 140 -2.85 6.99 -15.24
N TYR A 141 -2.46 5.75 -14.95
CA TYR A 141 -2.59 4.62 -15.87
C TYR A 141 -4.06 4.40 -16.30
N ILE A 142 -5.00 4.41 -15.33
CA ILE A 142 -6.43 4.20 -15.57
C ILE A 142 -7.08 5.42 -16.28
N LEU A 143 -6.75 6.64 -15.87
CA LEU A 143 -7.39 7.88 -16.32
C LEU A 143 -6.83 8.44 -17.62
N ASN A 144 -5.53 8.31 -17.90
CA ASN A 144 -4.89 8.91 -19.09
C ASN A 144 -4.87 7.99 -20.32
N ALA A 145 -5.26 6.71 -20.19
CA ALA A 145 -5.39 5.80 -21.33
C ALA A 145 -6.54 6.21 -22.27
N ASP A 146 -6.26 6.25 -23.59
CA ASP A 146 -7.22 6.58 -24.67
C ASP A 146 -8.30 5.52 -24.89
N GLN A 147 -8.01 4.27 -24.52
CA GLN A 147 -8.94 3.13 -24.54
C GLN A 147 -9.00 2.48 -23.15
N PRO A 148 -10.04 1.69 -22.82
CA PRO A 148 -10.12 0.97 -21.56
C PRO A 148 -8.88 0.10 -21.35
N VAL A 149 -8.21 0.24 -20.20
CA VAL A 149 -7.03 -0.58 -19.91
C VAL A 149 -7.40 -2.06 -19.82
N PRO A 150 -6.57 -2.98 -20.35
CA PRO A 150 -6.78 -4.43 -20.23
C PRO A 150 -6.36 -4.90 -18.83
N LEU A 151 -7.11 -4.48 -17.83
CA LEU A 151 -6.92 -4.81 -16.42
C LEU A 151 -8.29 -5.08 -15.80
N GLU A 152 -8.44 -6.26 -15.20
CA GLU A 152 -9.63 -6.63 -14.46
C GLU A 152 -9.22 -7.06 -13.05
N LEU A 153 -9.93 -6.53 -12.04
CA LEU A 153 -9.63 -6.73 -10.63
C LEU A 153 -10.94 -7.02 -9.88
N PRO A 154 -10.92 -7.84 -8.81
CA PRO A 154 -12.11 -8.13 -8.01
C PRO A 154 -12.69 -6.86 -7.37
N ASP A 155 -14.02 -6.75 -7.35
CA ASP A 155 -14.76 -5.60 -6.81
C ASP A 155 -14.37 -5.28 -5.35
N GLN A 156 -14.07 -6.29 -4.53
CA GLN A 156 -13.59 -6.10 -3.16
C GLN A 156 -12.25 -5.34 -3.10
N TRP A 157 -11.30 -5.66 -3.98
CA TRP A 157 -10.01 -4.95 -4.03
C TRP A 157 -10.21 -3.54 -4.60
N LEU A 158 -11.10 -3.35 -5.58
CA LEU A 158 -11.44 -2.02 -6.11
C LEU A 158 -12.12 -1.12 -5.07
N TRP A 159 -12.98 -1.68 -4.20
CA TRP A 159 -13.55 -1.00 -3.05
C TRP A 159 -12.46 -0.58 -2.05
N GLU A 160 -11.62 -1.53 -1.63
CA GLU A 160 -10.57 -1.28 -0.65
C GLU A 160 -9.48 -0.32 -1.16
N LEU A 161 -9.20 -0.31 -2.47
CA LEU A 161 -8.30 0.65 -3.12
C LEU A 161 -8.81 2.09 -2.96
N VAL A 162 -10.11 2.32 -3.19
CA VAL A 162 -10.74 3.64 -3.05
C VAL A 162 -10.87 4.04 -1.58
N ASP A 163 -11.24 3.11 -0.70
CA ASP A 163 -11.38 3.42 0.74
C ASP A 163 -10.03 3.67 1.41
N GLU A 164 -9.00 2.88 1.08
CA GLU A 164 -7.62 3.07 1.53
C GLU A 164 -7.05 4.40 1.00
N PHE A 165 -7.30 4.78 -0.26
CA PHE A 165 -6.89 6.09 -0.78
C PHE A 165 -7.47 7.26 0.06
N VAL A 166 -8.75 7.19 0.44
CA VAL A 166 -9.38 8.20 1.32
C VAL A 166 -8.88 8.08 2.77
N TYR A 167 -8.60 6.88 3.26
CA TYR A 167 -8.03 6.65 4.59
C TYR A 167 -6.59 7.17 4.71
N GLN A 168 -5.73 6.95 3.72
CA GLN A 168 -4.36 7.46 3.73
C GLN A 168 -4.32 8.98 3.66
N PHE A 169 -5.21 9.60 2.86
CA PHE A 169 -5.44 11.05 2.93
C PHE A 169 -5.85 11.49 4.35
N GLN A 170 -6.84 10.84 4.97
CA GLN A 170 -7.32 11.16 6.31
C GLN A 170 -6.22 11.01 7.38
N SER A 171 -5.45 9.93 7.30
CA SER A 171 -4.28 9.63 8.15
C SER A 171 -3.20 10.69 8.00
N PHE A 172 -2.91 11.12 6.78
CA PHE A 172 -1.92 12.16 6.51
C PHE A 172 -2.40 13.56 6.91
N ALA A 173 -3.69 13.88 6.75
CA ALA A 173 -4.28 15.13 7.25
C ALA A 173 -4.20 15.22 8.79
N GLN A 174 -4.52 14.14 9.50
CA GLN A 174 -4.35 14.05 10.95
C GLN A 174 -2.87 14.14 11.36
N PHE A 175 -1.96 13.49 10.62
CA PHE A 175 -0.52 13.62 10.83
C PHE A 175 -0.05 15.06 10.62
N ARG A 176 -0.49 15.74 9.55
CA ARG A 176 -0.18 17.16 9.29
C ARG A 176 -0.61 18.05 10.44
N ALA A 177 -1.84 17.91 10.95
CA ALA A 177 -2.37 18.68 12.07
C ALA A 177 -1.61 18.48 13.39
N ARG A 178 -1.06 17.28 13.65
CA ARG A 178 -0.30 16.94 14.87
C ARG A 178 1.15 17.46 14.83
N VAL A 179 1.31 18.79 14.72
CA VAL A 179 2.63 19.46 14.62
C VAL A 179 3.49 19.28 15.87
N GLN A 180 2.88 19.27 17.07
CA GLN A 180 3.55 19.26 18.38
C GLN A 180 4.44 18.03 18.68
N LYS A 181 4.45 17.01 17.83
CA LYS A 181 5.24 15.76 18.00
C LYS A 181 6.31 15.55 16.93
N LYS A 182 6.61 16.56 16.11
CA LYS A 182 7.51 16.45 14.96
C LYS A 182 8.88 17.05 15.22
N THR A 183 9.88 16.46 14.57
CA THR A 183 11.20 17.06 14.41
C THR A 183 11.15 18.27 13.45
N PRO A 184 12.11 19.21 13.53
CA PRO A 184 12.21 20.31 12.58
C PRO A 184 12.46 19.81 11.13
N GLU A 185 13.18 18.71 10.95
CA GLU A 185 13.46 18.12 9.63
C GLU A 185 12.21 17.55 8.94
N GLU A 186 11.33 16.86 9.68
CA GLU A 186 10.02 16.44 9.16
C GLU A 186 9.16 17.64 8.77
N LEU A 187 9.27 18.75 9.52
CA LEU A 187 8.50 19.96 9.29
C LEU A 187 8.97 20.65 7.98
N GLU A 188 10.28 20.75 7.75
CA GLU A 188 10.84 21.23 6.49
C GLU A 188 10.46 20.33 5.30
N LYS A 189 10.58 19.00 5.44
CA LYS A 189 10.14 18.04 4.40
C LYS A 189 8.64 18.20 4.07
N LEU A 190 7.79 18.42 5.07
CA LEU A 190 6.35 18.70 4.89
C LEU A 190 6.07 20.04 4.20
N HIS A 191 6.88 21.08 4.42
CA HIS A 191 6.76 22.35 3.71
C HIS A 191 7.19 22.22 2.24
N THR A 192 8.30 21.52 1.98
CA THR A 192 8.79 21.26 0.61
C THR A 192 7.83 20.40 -0.19
N GLN A 193 7.23 19.36 0.41
CA GLN A 193 6.27 18.46 -0.26
C GLN A 193 4.79 18.78 0.06
N ASN A 194 4.45 20.05 0.27
CA ASN A 194 3.08 20.50 0.62
C ASN A 194 1.97 20.06 -0.37
N LYS A 195 2.32 19.69 -1.62
CA LYS A 195 1.39 19.17 -2.65
C LYS A 195 0.93 17.73 -2.41
N VAL A 196 1.68 16.93 -1.66
CA VAL A 196 1.34 15.52 -1.38
C VAL A 196 0.09 15.43 -0.52
N TRP A 197 -0.83 14.51 -0.86
CA TRP A 197 -2.15 14.36 -0.23
C TRP A 197 -2.95 15.69 -0.14
N ASN A 198 -2.89 16.51 -1.18
CA ASN A 198 -3.72 17.71 -1.26
C ASN A 198 -5.20 17.33 -1.49
N VAL A 199 -6.11 17.88 -0.69
CA VAL A 199 -7.59 17.73 -0.80
C VAL A 199 -8.08 17.85 -2.24
N LEU A 200 -7.61 18.87 -2.97
CA LEU A 200 -8.02 19.14 -4.35
C LEU A 200 -7.55 18.04 -5.31
N CYS A 201 -6.39 17.42 -5.05
CA CYS A 201 -5.91 16.30 -5.86
C CYS A 201 -6.76 15.04 -5.63
N VAL A 202 -7.07 14.72 -4.36
CA VAL A 202 -7.93 13.58 -3.99
C VAL A 202 -9.35 13.75 -4.58
N LEU A 203 -9.95 14.93 -4.43
CA LEU A 203 -11.24 15.27 -5.06
C LEU A 203 -11.18 15.13 -6.58
N ASN A 204 -10.18 15.71 -7.25
CA ASN A 204 -10.06 15.67 -8.71
C ASN A 204 -9.91 14.23 -9.24
N VAL A 205 -9.16 13.36 -8.56
CA VAL A 205 -9.03 11.94 -8.91
C VAL A 205 -10.39 11.22 -8.83
N LEU A 206 -11.09 11.35 -7.70
CA LEU A 206 -12.38 10.69 -7.50
C LEU A 206 -13.46 11.21 -8.46
N HIS A 207 -13.51 12.53 -8.72
CA HIS A 207 -14.39 13.09 -9.75
C HIS A 207 -14.03 12.58 -11.15
N SER A 208 -12.73 12.48 -11.49
CA SER A 208 -12.28 11.99 -12.80
C SER A 208 -12.64 10.51 -13.03
N LEU A 209 -12.63 9.68 -11.98
CA LEU A 209 -13.12 8.29 -12.03
C LEU A 209 -14.64 8.23 -12.24
N VAL A 210 -15.41 9.07 -11.55
CA VAL A 210 -16.87 9.21 -11.73
C VAL A 210 -17.24 9.69 -13.14
N ASP A 211 -16.49 10.65 -13.68
CA ASP A 211 -16.78 11.23 -14.99
C ASP A 211 -16.31 10.35 -16.15
N LYS A 212 -15.15 9.69 -16.04
CA LYS A 212 -14.65 8.75 -17.08
C LYS A 212 -15.50 7.48 -17.17
N SER A 213 -16.03 6.99 -16.04
CA SER A 213 -16.99 5.87 -15.99
C SER A 213 -18.43 6.26 -16.37
N LYS A 214 -18.76 7.57 -16.30
CA LYS A 214 -20.11 8.14 -16.43
C LYS A 214 -21.14 7.51 -15.48
N ILE A 215 -20.70 6.92 -14.36
CA ILE A 215 -21.52 6.09 -13.47
C ILE A 215 -22.81 6.78 -13.01
N LYS A 216 -22.79 8.11 -12.79
CA LYS A 216 -23.97 8.89 -12.43
C LYS A 216 -25.12 8.75 -13.43
N ARG A 217 -24.82 8.75 -14.74
CA ARG A 217 -25.80 8.56 -15.81
C ARG A 217 -26.26 7.12 -15.93
N GLN A 218 -25.35 6.17 -15.72
CA GLN A 218 -25.70 4.74 -15.66
C GLN A 218 -26.75 4.47 -14.57
N LEU A 219 -26.57 5.08 -13.39
CA LEU A 219 -27.52 5.01 -12.27
C LEU A 219 -28.85 5.72 -12.57
N GLU A 220 -28.85 6.90 -13.18
CA GLU A 220 -30.07 7.62 -13.62
C GLU A 220 -30.92 6.76 -14.58
N VAL A 221 -30.28 6.13 -15.56
CA VAL A 221 -30.94 5.26 -16.54
C VAL A 221 -31.43 3.96 -15.89
N TYR A 222 -30.65 3.38 -14.98
CA TYR A 222 -31.07 2.19 -14.22
C TYR A 222 -32.30 2.46 -13.33
N ALA A 223 -32.28 3.56 -12.58
CA ALA A 223 -33.38 3.95 -11.68
C ALA A 223 -34.69 4.26 -12.45
N SER A 224 -34.59 4.71 -13.70
CA SER A 224 -35.72 4.90 -14.61
C SER A 224 -36.11 3.65 -15.41
N GLY A 225 -35.45 2.51 -15.19
CA GLY A 225 -35.78 1.21 -15.79
C GLY A 225 -35.22 0.98 -17.20
N GLY A 226 -34.26 1.81 -17.64
CA GLY A 226 -33.54 1.64 -18.90
C GLY A 226 -32.24 0.84 -18.78
N ASP A 227 -31.61 0.57 -19.93
CA ASP A 227 -30.30 -0.09 -20.02
C ASP A 227 -29.15 0.89 -19.68
N PRO A 228 -28.36 0.65 -18.62
CA PRO A 228 -27.23 1.52 -18.24
C PRO A 228 -26.11 1.56 -19.29
N ASP A 229 -25.92 0.47 -20.03
CA ASP A 229 -24.80 0.32 -20.97
C ASP A 229 -25.02 1.12 -22.27
N SER A 230 -26.21 1.69 -22.45
CA SER A 230 -26.54 2.69 -23.47
C SER A 230 -25.86 4.05 -23.24
N VAL A 231 -25.64 4.46 -21.99
CA VAL A 231 -25.04 5.77 -21.62
C VAL A 231 -23.61 5.66 -21.09
N ALA A 232 -23.19 4.47 -20.66
CA ALA A 232 -21.83 4.16 -20.23
C ALA A 232 -20.74 4.57 -21.25
N GLY A 233 -20.95 4.23 -22.53
CA GLY A 233 -19.91 4.28 -23.55
C GLY A 233 -18.74 3.32 -23.23
N ASP A 234 -17.62 3.47 -23.94
CA ASP A 234 -16.58 2.43 -24.01
C ASP A 234 -15.95 2.15 -22.64
N PHE A 235 -15.49 3.19 -21.93
CA PHE A 235 -14.95 3.04 -20.56
C PHE A 235 -15.99 2.52 -19.57
N GLY A 236 -17.19 3.11 -19.53
CA GLY A 236 -18.20 2.79 -18.52
C GLY A 236 -18.75 1.37 -18.59
N ARG A 237 -18.54 0.65 -19.70
CA ARG A 237 -18.94 -0.77 -19.89
C ARG A 237 -17.96 -1.76 -19.27
N HIS A 238 -16.69 -1.42 -19.12
CA HIS A 238 -15.72 -2.28 -18.44
C HIS A 238 -15.95 -2.24 -16.92
N SER A 239 -16.00 -3.42 -16.29
CA SER A 239 -16.32 -3.53 -14.85
C SER A 239 -15.37 -2.69 -13.99
N LEU A 240 -14.07 -2.70 -14.29
CA LEU A 240 -13.04 -1.88 -13.63
C LEU A 240 -13.49 -0.41 -13.46
N TYR A 241 -13.88 0.25 -14.57
CA TYR A 241 -14.28 1.65 -14.55
C TYR A 241 -15.67 1.84 -13.92
N LYS A 242 -16.61 0.93 -14.18
CA LYS A 242 -17.98 0.96 -13.63
C LYS A 242 -17.94 0.92 -12.09
N MET A 243 -17.18 0.00 -11.52
CA MET A 243 -17.04 -0.17 -10.07
C MET A 243 -16.13 0.88 -9.43
N LEU A 244 -14.97 1.23 -10.02
CA LEU A 244 -14.17 2.35 -9.52
C LEU A 244 -14.94 3.67 -9.51
N GLY A 245 -15.78 3.91 -10.52
CA GLY A 245 -16.70 5.04 -10.55
C GLY A 245 -17.71 5.00 -9.42
N TYR A 246 -18.39 3.86 -9.22
CA TYR A 246 -19.38 3.68 -8.16
C TYR A 246 -18.77 3.85 -6.76
N PHE A 247 -17.65 3.19 -6.48
CA PHE A 247 -16.93 3.33 -5.21
C PHE A 247 -16.39 4.75 -5.02
N SER A 248 -16.00 5.46 -6.09
CA SER A 248 -15.61 6.88 -6.02
C SER A 248 -16.74 7.81 -5.59
N LEU A 249 -18.02 7.50 -5.86
CA LEU A 249 -19.15 8.25 -5.29
C LEU A 249 -19.20 8.12 -3.76
N VAL A 250 -18.92 6.92 -3.23
CA VAL A 250 -18.87 6.66 -1.79
C VAL A 250 -17.61 7.25 -1.15
N GLY A 251 -16.47 7.22 -1.85
CA GLY A 251 -15.24 7.91 -1.46
C GLY A 251 -15.43 9.43 -1.38
N LEU A 252 -16.13 10.03 -2.35
CA LEU A 252 -16.51 11.45 -2.33
C LEU A 252 -17.46 11.78 -1.17
N LEU A 253 -18.49 10.95 -0.91
CA LEU A 253 -19.35 11.08 0.28
C LEU A 253 -18.51 11.13 1.57
N ARG A 254 -17.60 10.17 1.75
CA ARG A 254 -16.72 10.09 2.93
C ARG A 254 -15.81 11.31 3.03
N LEU A 255 -15.25 11.77 1.91
CA LEU A 255 -14.34 12.91 1.85
C LEU A 255 -15.06 14.25 2.12
N HIS A 256 -16.20 14.51 1.50
CA HIS A 256 -17.01 15.71 1.78
C HIS A 256 -17.50 15.73 3.23
N SER A 257 -17.91 14.58 3.78
CA SER A 257 -18.29 14.46 5.20
C SER A 257 -17.10 14.74 6.14
N LEU A 258 -15.90 14.27 5.80
CA LEU A 258 -14.66 14.55 6.54
C LEU A 258 -14.25 16.04 6.49
N LEU A 259 -14.61 16.74 5.40
CA LEU A 259 -14.41 18.19 5.24
C LEU A 259 -15.54 19.03 5.87
N GLY A 260 -16.64 18.41 6.31
CA GLY A 260 -17.82 19.08 6.87
C GLY A 260 -18.82 19.63 5.84
N ASP A 261 -18.61 19.37 4.53
CA ASP A 261 -19.53 19.78 3.48
C ASP A 261 -20.62 18.72 3.24
N TYR A 262 -21.55 18.64 4.19
CA TYR A 262 -22.66 17.69 4.13
C TYR A 262 -23.61 17.93 2.95
N TYR A 263 -23.65 19.15 2.38
CA TYR A 263 -24.48 19.45 1.22
C TYR A 263 -23.95 18.76 -0.03
N GLN A 264 -22.65 18.92 -0.33
CA GLN A 264 -22.05 18.19 -1.46
C GLN A 264 -21.98 16.68 -1.18
N ALA A 265 -21.74 16.27 0.07
CA ALA A 265 -21.73 14.86 0.46
C ALA A 265 -23.05 14.14 0.09
N ILE A 266 -24.20 14.75 0.41
CA ILE A 266 -25.52 14.20 0.03
C ILE A 266 -25.75 14.33 -1.47
N LYS A 267 -25.38 15.46 -2.09
CA LYS A 267 -25.58 15.70 -3.53
C LYS A 267 -24.81 14.73 -4.43
N VAL A 268 -23.66 14.22 -3.99
CA VAL A 268 -22.93 13.18 -4.74
C VAL A 268 -23.70 11.85 -4.77
N LEU A 269 -24.53 11.57 -3.75
CA LEU A 269 -25.38 10.37 -3.66
C LEU A 269 -26.77 10.53 -4.31
N GLU A 270 -27.11 11.68 -4.89
CA GLU A 270 -28.47 11.98 -5.39
C GLU A 270 -29.03 10.92 -6.37
N ASN A 271 -28.14 10.20 -7.06
CA ASN A 271 -28.47 9.15 -8.02
C ASN A 271 -28.38 7.72 -7.46
N ILE A 272 -28.02 7.51 -6.19
CA ILE A 272 -27.86 6.18 -5.56
C ILE A 272 -29.13 5.82 -4.77
N GLU A 273 -29.80 4.74 -5.16
CA GLU A 273 -31.03 4.26 -4.51
C GLU A 273 -30.74 3.51 -3.19
N LEU A 274 -30.36 4.24 -2.14
CA LEU A 274 -30.04 3.72 -0.79
C LEU A 274 -31.06 2.74 -0.19
N ASN A 275 -32.30 2.72 -0.70
CA ASN A 275 -33.40 1.87 -0.22
C ASN A 275 -33.50 0.49 -0.91
N LYS A 276 -32.82 0.25 -2.05
CA LYS A 276 -32.83 -1.05 -2.73
C LYS A 276 -31.60 -1.87 -2.34
N LYS A 277 -31.79 -2.80 -1.39
CA LYS A 277 -30.79 -3.85 -1.12
C LYS A 277 -30.60 -4.72 -2.37
N SER A 278 -29.35 -5.08 -2.66
CA SER A 278 -28.91 -5.77 -3.87
C SER A 278 -29.14 -4.99 -5.18
N GLN A 279 -28.20 -4.10 -5.49
CA GLN A 279 -27.97 -3.58 -6.86
C GLN A 279 -26.61 -4.00 -7.45
N TYR A 280 -25.69 -4.48 -6.61
CA TYR A 280 -24.37 -4.99 -6.97
C TYR A 280 -24.08 -6.24 -6.12
N SER A 281 -24.22 -7.41 -6.73
CA SER A 281 -24.01 -8.77 -6.17
C SER A 281 -23.96 -9.77 -7.32
#